data_AF-A0A7W4FDH9-F1
#
_entry.id   AF-A0A7W4FDH9-F1
#
_cell.length_a   1.000
_cell.length_b   1.000
_cell.length_c   1.000
_cell.angle_alpha   90.00
_cell.angle_beta   90.00
_cell.angle_gamma   90.00
#
_symmetry.space_group_name_H-M   'P 1'
#
loop_
_entity.id
_entity.type
_entity.pdbx_description
1 polymer ?
#
loop_
_entity_poly.entity_id
_entity_poly.type
_entity_poly.pdbx_seq_one_letter_code
_entity_poly.pdbx_strand_id
1 'polypeptide(L)'
;MAQVSMTAFVSDSEQPAVACAADFLTEGLRQEGTPLSCTMVASMDDLPGAPADSIRLSSLVPWVETLDTPWPVLEQQIRQHYATLCAGGAPVLIATVFRHVGPQADPDRSDVLLVRIRRLNLLAAELSREYGAFVIDLDRIFADIGALRLETDYRLDGAAARELAGHAVALGIVDNGLDAVLPYEAQERVKAVIAARRPATRPPPEITPRNMVTMGKGRRRQVVSTITDTDQENQVGRLIRLVMKRQMDPAQAMEKLVHAVRKRGVQESLGLLTTGVIRAFGAR
;
A
#
# COMPACT_ATOMS: atom_id res chain seq x y z
N MET A 1 14.71 -19.33 -30.20
CA MET A 1 14.27 -19.44 -28.79
C MET A 1 13.24 -18.36 -28.58
N ALA A 2 12.11 -18.68 -27.93
CA ALA A 2 11.11 -17.67 -27.59
C ALA A 2 11.72 -16.72 -26.54
N GLN A 3 11.45 -15.42 -26.68
CA GLN A 3 11.88 -14.37 -25.76
C GLN A 3 10.61 -13.76 -25.16
N VAL A 4 10.61 -13.46 -23.86
CA VAL A 4 9.54 -12.67 -23.24
C VAL A 4 9.85 -11.19 -23.46
N SER A 5 8.88 -10.43 -23.96
CA SER A 5 8.98 -8.98 -24.09
C SER A 5 7.93 -8.33 -23.20
N MET A 6 8.32 -7.24 -22.53
CA MET A 6 7.44 -6.40 -21.74
C MET A 6 7.67 -4.93 -22.12
N THR A 7 6.58 -4.21 -22.33
CA THR A 7 6.57 -2.76 -22.52
C THR A 7 5.74 -2.10 -21.42
N ALA A 8 6.32 -1.13 -20.71
CA ALA A 8 5.69 -0.52 -19.55
C ALA A 8 5.55 1.01 -19.69
N PHE A 9 4.36 1.53 -19.35
CA PHE A 9 4.10 2.95 -19.12
C PHE A 9 3.92 3.19 -17.63
N VAL A 10 4.91 3.83 -17.01
CA VAL A 10 4.91 4.14 -15.57
C VAL A 10 5.51 5.52 -15.33
N SER A 11 5.23 6.11 -14.17
CA SER A 11 5.89 7.36 -13.79
C SER A 11 7.38 7.16 -13.50
N ASP A 12 8.16 8.25 -13.50
CA ASP A 12 9.61 8.19 -13.22
C ASP A 12 9.92 7.58 -11.84
N SER A 13 9.08 7.84 -10.84
CA SER A 13 9.25 7.29 -9.49
C SER A 13 8.98 5.77 -9.42
N GLU A 14 8.23 5.22 -10.38
CA GLU A 14 7.89 3.81 -10.45
C GLU A 14 8.83 2.99 -11.33
N GLN A 15 9.64 3.62 -12.19
CA GLN A 15 10.61 2.91 -13.02
C GLN A 15 11.53 1.96 -12.21
N PRO A 16 12.02 2.33 -11.00
CA PRO A 16 12.78 1.41 -10.16
C PRO A 16 11.99 0.16 -9.73
N ALA A 17 10.68 0.27 -9.50
CA ALA A 17 9.85 -0.87 -9.14
C ALA A 17 9.67 -1.82 -10.33
N VAL A 18 9.48 -1.29 -11.54
CA VAL A 18 9.41 -2.13 -12.75
C VAL A 18 10.77 -2.75 -13.08
N ALA A 19 11.88 -2.05 -12.85
CA ALA A 19 13.21 -2.64 -12.95
C ALA A 19 13.37 -3.82 -11.98
N CYS A 20 12.92 -3.68 -10.72
CA CYS A 20 12.90 -4.80 -9.77
C CYS A 20 12.02 -5.96 -10.26
N ALA A 21 10.87 -5.68 -10.88
CA ALA A 21 10.03 -6.72 -11.48
C ALA A 21 10.76 -7.47 -12.60
N ALA A 22 11.47 -6.75 -13.47
CA ALA A 22 12.27 -7.33 -14.54
C ALA A 22 13.42 -8.19 -13.99
N ASP A 23 14.04 -7.81 -12.88
CA ASP A 23 15.06 -8.61 -12.20
C ASP A 23 14.48 -9.92 -11.63
N PHE A 24 13.33 -9.85 -10.96
CA PHE A 24 12.63 -11.04 -10.46
C PHE A 24 12.24 -12.00 -11.60
N LEU A 25 11.69 -11.46 -12.69
CA LEU A 25 11.31 -12.24 -13.86
C LEU A 25 12.53 -12.85 -14.56
N THR A 26 13.59 -12.07 -14.81
CA THR A 26 14.85 -12.57 -15.38
C THR A 26 15.43 -13.72 -14.57
N GLU A 27 15.42 -13.61 -13.25
CA GLU A 27 15.86 -14.68 -12.36
C GLU A 27 15.01 -15.94 -12.50
N GLY A 28 13.68 -15.81 -12.44
CA GLY A 28 12.76 -16.94 -12.57
C GLY A 28 12.84 -17.62 -13.93
N LEU A 29 12.91 -16.83 -15.00
CA LEU A 29 12.96 -17.31 -16.39
C LEU A 29 14.31 -17.92 -16.77
N ARG A 30 15.39 -17.65 -16.03
CA ARG A 30 16.73 -18.18 -16.33
C ARG A 30 16.76 -19.70 -16.42
N GLN A 31 16.02 -20.38 -15.54
CA GLN A 31 15.97 -21.85 -15.53
C GLN A 31 15.22 -22.44 -16.73
N GLU A 32 14.29 -21.67 -17.30
CA GLU A 32 13.55 -22.04 -18.51
C GLU A 32 14.30 -21.65 -19.80
N GLY A 33 15.46 -20.99 -19.69
CA GLY A 33 16.27 -20.57 -20.83
C GLY A 33 15.61 -19.47 -21.69
N THR A 34 14.66 -18.73 -21.11
CA THR A 34 13.87 -17.71 -21.80
C THR A 34 14.35 -16.32 -21.37
N PRO A 35 14.98 -15.53 -22.25
CA PRO A 35 15.39 -14.17 -21.90
C PRO A 35 14.17 -13.25 -21.79
N LEU A 36 14.29 -12.22 -20.94
CA LEU A 36 13.34 -11.11 -20.83
C LEU A 36 13.94 -9.85 -21.45
N SER A 37 13.13 -9.13 -22.22
CA SER A 37 13.38 -7.73 -22.59
C SER A 37 12.31 -6.84 -21.98
N CYS A 38 12.73 -5.74 -21.34
CA CYS A 38 11.84 -4.75 -20.74
C CYS A 38 12.12 -3.38 -21.34
N THR A 39 11.08 -2.73 -21.87
CA THR A 39 11.16 -1.39 -22.46
C THR A 39 10.19 -0.46 -21.74
N MET A 40 10.66 0.71 -21.32
CA MET A 40 9.79 1.77 -20.80
C MET A 40 9.38 2.70 -21.93
N VAL A 41 8.13 3.14 -21.93
CA VAL A 41 7.63 4.17 -22.83
C VAL A 41 7.23 5.42 -22.06
N ALA A 42 7.38 6.59 -22.69
CA ALA A 42 7.12 7.88 -22.06
C ALA A 42 5.64 8.26 -22.08
N SER A 43 4.85 7.71 -23.00
CA SER A 43 3.42 7.97 -23.13
C SER A 43 2.59 6.69 -23.15
N MET A 44 1.37 6.76 -22.63
CA MET A 44 0.35 5.73 -22.77
C MET A 44 0.03 5.43 -24.24
N ASP A 45 0.15 6.44 -25.12
CA ASP A 45 -0.10 6.32 -26.56
C ASP A 45 0.97 5.51 -27.31
N ASP A 46 2.13 5.28 -26.68
CA ASP A 46 3.22 4.50 -27.27
C ASP A 46 3.05 2.98 -27.01
N LEU A 47 2.28 2.60 -25.97
CA LEU A 47 2.07 1.19 -25.62
C LEU A 47 1.43 0.35 -26.76
N PRO A 48 0.46 0.85 -27.56
CA PRO A 48 -0.06 0.11 -28.70
C PRO A 48 0.98 -0.20 -29.78
N GLY A 49 2.06 0.59 -29.86
CA GLY A 49 3.17 0.40 -30.81
C GLY A 49 4.18 -0.67 -30.39
N ALA A 50 4.02 -1.25 -29.19
CA ALA A 50 4.83 -2.38 -28.73
C ALA A 50 4.67 -3.61 -29.65
N PRO A 51 5.66 -4.53 -29.67
CA PRO A 51 5.52 -5.80 -30.37
C PRO A 51 4.22 -6.53 -29.99
N ALA A 52 3.61 -7.22 -30.96
CA ALA A 52 2.29 -7.83 -30.78
C ALA A 52 2.25 -8.93 -29.69
N ASP A 53 3.39 -9.56 -29.43
CA ASP A 53 3.62 -10.58 -28.40
C ASP A 53 4.17 -10.00 -27.08
N SER A 54 4.32 -8.68 -26.99
CA SER A 54 4.82 -8.01 -25.78
C SER A 54 3.72 -7.81 -24.75
N ILE A 55 4.03 -8.14 -23.50
CA ILE A 55 3.19 -7.87 -22.34
C ILE A 55 3.13 -6.36 -22.11
N ARG A 56 1.93 -5.81 -21.92
CA ARG A 56 1.72 -4.37 -21.75
C ARG A 56 1.42 -4.09 -20.29
N LEU A 57 2.28 -3.32 -19.64
CA LEU A 57 2.09 -2.88 -18.25
C LEU A 57 1.81 -1.38 -18.22
N SER A 58 0.79 -0.96 -17.49
CA SER A 58 0.51 0.46 -17.27
C SER A 58 0.22 0.73 -15.80
N SER A 59 0.81 1.80 -15.26
CA SER A 59 0.45 2.33 -13.95
C SER A 59 -0.63 3.41 -14.07
N LEU A 60 -1.45 3.53 -13.03
CA LEU A 60 -2.41 4.63 -12.89
C LEU A 60 -1.83 5.86 -12.18
N VAL A 61 -0.62 5.80 -11.61
CA VAL A 61 0.04 6.93 -10.92
C VAL A 61 0.16 8.18 -11.80
N PRO A 62 0.53 8.11 -13.10
CA PRO A 62 0.62 9.30 -13.96
C PRO A 62 -0.67 10.14 -14.02
N TRP A 63 -1.83 9.54 -13.75
CA TRP A 63 -3.13 10.20 -13.80
C TRP A 63 -3.60 10.77 -12.45
N VAL A 64 -2.85 10.52 -11.36
CA VAL A 64 -3.20 10.96 -10.00
C VAL A 64 -3.11 12.48 -9.88
N GLU A 65 -2.10 13.09 -10.48
CA GLU A 65 -1.83 14.52 -10.35
C GLU A 65 -2.50 15.38 -11.42
N THR A 66 -3.23 14.77 -12.36
CA THR A 66 -4.01 15.46 -13.41
C THR A 66 -5.30 16.07 -12.84
N LEU A 67 -5.17 16.94 -11.83
CA LEU A 67 -6.29 17.47 -11.07
C LEU A 67 -7.08 18.54 -11.84
N ASP A 68 -6.45 19.23 -12.79
CA ASP A 68 -7.08 20.27 -13.60
C ASP A 68 -8.07 19.69 -14.63
N THR A 69 -7.98 18.40 -14.94
CA THR A 69 -8.91 17.72 -15.84
C THR A 69 -10.13 17.20 -15.06
N PRO A 70 -11.35 17.59 -15.46
CA PRO A 70 -12.58 17.06 -14.87
C PRO A 70 -12.63 15.54 -14.95
N TRP A 71 -13.07 14.90 -13.86
CA TRP A 71 -13.07 13.43 -13.77
C TRP A 71 -13.75 12.72 -14.96
N PRO A 72 -14.94 13.11 -15.45
CA PRO A 72 -15.57 12.42 -16.57
C PRO A 72 -14.75 12.44 -17.86
N VAL A 73 -14.01 13.54 -18.11
CA VAL A 73 -13.13 13.68 -19.27
C VAL A 73 -11.93 12.75 -19.13
N LEU A 74 -11.28 12.78 -17.96
CA LEU A 74 -10.13 11.91 -17.69
C LEU A 74 -10.52 10.43 -17.75
N GLU A 75 -11.65 10.06 -17.15
CA GLU A 75 -12.17 8.70 -17.17
C GLU A 75 -12.39 8.21 -18.61
N GLN A 76 -13.05 9.02 -19.45
CA GLN A 76 -13.27 8.69 -20.84
C GLN A 76 -11.96 8.51 -21.62
N GLN A 77 -10.97 9.38 -21.39
CA GLN A 77 -9.64 9.27 -22.00
C GLN A 77 -8.96 7.95 -21.60
N ILE A 78 -8.93 7.63 -20.31
CA ILE A 78 -8.35 6.38 -19.81
C ILE A 78 -9.07 5.17 -20.43
N ARG A 79 -10.41 5.15 -20.46
CA ARG A 79 -11.17 4.08 -21.11
C ARG A 79 -10.81 3.92 -22.58
N GLN A 80 -10.68 5.03 -23.31
CA GLN A 80 -10.29 5.00 -24.71
C GLN A 80 -8.90 4.37 -24.92
N HIS A 81 -7.91 4.74 -24.09
CA HIS A 81 -6.58 4.12 -24.18
C HIS A 81 -6.66 2.61 -23.93
N TYR A 82 -7.37 2.16 -22.90
CA TYR A 82 -7.47 0.72 -22.59
C TYR A 82 -8.30 -0.06 -23.61
N ALA A 83 -9.35 0.53 -24.18
CA ALA A 83 -10.08 -0.08 -25.29
C ALA A 83 -9.15 -0.35 -26.48
N THR A 84 -8.33 0.63 -26.87
CA THR A 84 -7.33 0.48 -27.93
C THR A 84 -6.26 -0.57 -27.56
N LEU A 85 -5.75 -0.54 -26.33
CA LEU A 85 -4.72 -1.47 -25.89
C LEU A 85 -5.21 -2.92 -25.88
N CYS A 86 -6.39 -3.19 -25.32
CA CYS A 86 -6.89 -4.55 -25.18
C CYS A 86 -7.38 -5.14 -26.52
N ALA A 87 -7.79 -4.30 -27.47
CA ALA A 87 -8.15 -4.75 -28.82
C ALA A 87 -6.97 -5.42 -29.57
N GLY A 88 -5.72 -5.17 -29.15
CA GLY A 88 -4.53 -5.75 -29.76
C GLY A 88 -4.24 -7.22 -29.40
N GLY A 89 -5.00 -7.82 -28.48
CA GLY A 89 -4.87 -9.24 -28.09
C GLY A 89 -3.67 -9.58 -27.20
N ALA A 90 -2.68 -8.70 -27.06
CA ALA A 90 -1.59 -8.86 -26.10
C ALA A 90 -2.09 -8.74 -24.66
N PRO A 91 -1.49 -9.45 -23.68
CA PRO A 91 -1.83 -9.30 -22.27
C PRO A 91 -1.62 -7.85 -21.80
N VAL A 92 -2.65 -7.26 -21.18
CA VAL A 92 -2.60 -5.91 -20.61
C VAL A 92 -2.75 -6.01 -19.10
N LEU A 93 -1.80 -5.44 -18.35
CA LEU A 93 -1.79 -5.39 -16.89
C LEU A 93 -1.84 -3.95 -16.40
N ILE A 94 -2.68 -3.71 -15.38
CA ILE A 94 -2.90 -2.43 -14.75
C ILE A 94 -2.37 -2.49 -13.31
N ALA A 95 -1.36 -1.67 -12.99
CA ALA A 95 -0.95 -1.44 -11.62
C ALA A 95 -1.82 -0.36 -10.98
N THR A 96 -2.53 -0.73 -9.91
CA THR A 96 -3.33 0.21 -9.10
C THR A 96 -2.44 1.09 -8.24
N VAL A 97 -3.01 2.18 -7.71
CA VAL A 97 -2.27 3.18 -6.93
C VAL A 97 -2.47 2.94 -5.45
N PHE A 98 -1.38 2.90 -4.67
CA PHE A 98 -1.47 2.81 -3.22
C PHE A 98 -2.12 4.06 -2.60
N ARG A 99 -3.17 3.88 -1.78
CA ARG A 99 -3.96 4.98 -1.19
C ARG A 99 -3.29 5.67 0.01
N HIS A 100 -2.03 6.07 -0.13
CA HIS A 100 -1.34 6.89 0.85
C HIS A 100 -0.78 8.15 0.20
N VAL A 101 -1.15 9.31 0.73
CA VAL A 101 -0.56 10.60 0.37
C VAL A 101 0.35 11.00 1.53
N GLY A 102 1.61 11.33 1.21
CA GLY A 102 2.61 11.64 2.22
C GLY A 102 2.27 12.89 3.05
N PRO A 103 2.85 13.03 4.26
CA PRO A 103 2.51 14.08 5.22
C PRO A 103 2.92 15.49 4.79
N GLN A 104 3.69 15.63 3.71
CA GLN A 104 4.14 16.92 3.18
C GLN A 104 3.10 17.59 2.27
N ALA A 105 2.02 16.89 1.91
CA ALA A 105 0.96 17.47 1.12
C ALA A 105 0.05 18.36 1.98
N ASP A 106 -0.37 19.48 1.41
CA ASP A 106 -1.45 20.32 1.95
C ASP A 106 -2.70 19.46 2.23
N PRO A 107 -3.37 19.57 3.40
CA PRO A 107 -4.51 18.71 3.76
C PRO A 107 -5.63 18.71 2.71
N ASP A 108 -6.00 19.88 2.20
CA ASP A 108 -7.06 20.01 1.19
C ASP A 108 -6.67 19.29 -0.11
N ARG A 109 -5.40 19.44 -0.53
CA ARG A 109 -4.86 18.71 -1.67
C ARG A 109 -4.80 17.20 -1.43
N SER A 110 -4.49 16.77 -0.21
CA SER A 110 -4.39 15.37 0.16
C SER A 110 -5.73 14.65 0.02
N ASP A 111 -6.82 15.28 0.45
CA ASP A 111 -8.17 14.73 0.31
C ASP A 111 -8.58 14.60 -1.16
N VAL A 112 -8.25 15.60 -1.98
CA VAL A 112 -8.50 15.56 -3.44
C VAL A 112 -7.73 14.42 -4.10
N LEU A 113 -6.46 14.24 -3.77
CA LEU A 113 -5.63 13.15 -4.28
C LEU A 113 -6.17 11.79 -3.85
N LEU A 114 -6.57 11.62 -2.59
CA LEU A 114 -7.16 10.36 -2.10
C LEU A 114 -8.47 10.02 -2.83
N VAL A 115 -9.33 11.00 -3.10
CA VAL A 115 -10.54 10.79 -3.91
C VAL A 115 -10.17 10.39 -5.33
N ARG A 116 -9.17 11.04 -5.94
CA ARG A 116 -8.68 10.70 -7.28
C ARG A 116 -8.14 9.26 -7.33
N ILE A 117 -7.30 8.86 -6.38
CA ILE A 117 -6.74 7.51 -6.27
C ILE A 117 -7.86 6.45 -6.15
N ARG A 118 -8.85 6.68 -5.29
CA ARG A 118 -9.98 5.74 -5.12
C ARG A 118 -10.75 5.55 -6.43
N ARG A 119 -10.98 6.64 -7.17
CA ARG A 119 -11.67 6.58 -8.47
C ARG A 119 -10.84 5.85 -9.52
N LEU A 120 -9.53 6.08 -9.56
CA LEU A 120 -8.61 5.37 -10.46
C LEU A 120 -8.57 3.86 -10.14
N ASN A 121 -8.46 3.47 -8.87
CA ASN A 121 -8.46 2.06 -8.49
C ASN A 121 -9.79 1.36 -8.80
N LEU A 122 -10.93 2.06 -8.61
CA LEU A 122 -12.23 1.55 -9.04
C LEU A 122 -12.27 1.38 -10.56
N LEU A 123 -11.79 2.38 -11.31
CA LEU A 123 -11.73 2.34 -12.77
C LEU A 123 -10.86 1.16 -13.24
N ALA A 124 -9.75 0.83 -12.59
CA ALA A 124 -8.94 -0.34 -12.92
C ALA A 124 -9.77 -1.65 -12.94
N ALA A 125 -10.60 -1.85 -11.91
CA ALA A 125 -11.47 -3.02 -11.83
C ALA A 125 -12.57 -3.00 -12.91
N GLU A 126 -13.09 -1.82 -13.24
CA GLU A 126 -14.06 -1.66 -14.31
C GLU A 126 -13.46 -1.95 -15.70
N LEU A 127 -12.26 -1.44 -15.98
CA LEU A 127 -11.50 -1.69 -17.21
C LEU A 127 -11.16 -3.17 -17.36
N SER A 128 -10.80 -3.83 -16.26
CA SER A 128 -10.57 -5.27 -16.23
C SER A 128 -11.80 -6.05 -16.65
N ARG A 129 -12.96 -5.73 -16.08
CA ARG A 129 -14.23 -6.37 -16.44
C ARG A 129 -14.68 -6.06 -17.86
N GLU A 130 -14.46 -4.83 -18.33
CA GLU A 130 -14.94 -4.35 -19.62
C GLU A 130 -14.07 -4.84 -20.79
N TYR A 131 -12.74 -4.81 -20.63
CA TYR A 131 -11.79 -5.05 -21.71
C TYR A 131 -10.90 -6.28 -21.50
N GLY A 132 -11.00 -6.95 -20.36
CA GLY A 132 -10.19 -8.15 -20.07
C GLY A 132 -8.77 -7.85 -19.58
N ALA A 133 -8.47 -6.61 -19.19
CA ALA A 133 -7.17 -6.29 -18.59
C ALA A 133 -7.00 -6.97 -17.21
N PHE A 134 -5.78 -7.32 -16.84
CA PHE A 134 -5.47 -7.88 -15.53
C PHE A 134 -5.08 -6.79 -14.54
N VAL A 135 -5.47 -6.94 -13.27
CA VAL A 135 -5.20 -5.92 -12.24
C VAL A 135 -4.15 -6.42 -11.25
N ILE A 136 -3.10 -5.64 -11.08
CA ILE A 136 -2.11 -5.79 -10.01
C ILE A 136 -2.51 -4.82 -8.89
N ASP A 137 -3.14 -5.37 -7.85
CA ASP A 137 -3.70 -4.61 -6.73
C ASP A 137 -2.61 -4.20 -5.70
N LEU A 138 -1.75 -3.26 -6.09
CA LEU A 138 -0.74 -2.67 -5.21
C LEU A 138 -1.36 -1.98 -4.00
N ASP A 139 -2.55 -1.39 -4.13
CA ASP A 139 -3.24 -0.76 -3.00
C ASP A 139 -3.48 -1.75 -1.87
N ARG A 140 -4.04 -2.91 -2.18
CA ARG A 140 -4.28 -3.96 -1.19
C ARG A 140 -2.99 -4.53 -0.62
N ILE A 141 -2.03 -4.85 -1.48
CA ILE A 141 -0.73 -5.42 -1.06
C ILE A 141 -0.04 -4.49 -0.05
N PHE A 142 -0.09 -3.18 -0.30
CA PHE A 142 0.57 -2.19 0.54
C PHE A 142 -0.26 -1.85 1.77
N ALA A 143 -1.60 -1.86 1.68
CA ALA A 143 -2.49 -1.60 2.80
C ALA A 143 -2.30 -2.63 3.94
N ASP A 144 -1.96 -3.87 3.62
CA ASP A 144 -1.69 -4.92 4.62
C ASP A 144 -0.42 -4.65 5.43
N ILE A 145 0.53 -3.88 4.88
CA ILE A 145 1.81 -3.57 5.53
C ILE A 145 1.78 -2.18 6.17
N GLY A 146 1.27 -1.18 5.45
CA GLY A 146 1.17 0.20 5.87
C GLY A 146 2.33 1.09 5.36
N ALA A 147 1.97 2.30 4.95
CA ALA A 147 2.87 3.28 4.34
C ALA A 147 4.08 3.64 5.21
N LEU A 148 3.87 3.84 6.52
CA LEU A 148 4.94 4.18 7.47
C LEU A 148 6.05 3.14 7.49
N ARG A 149 5.71 1.86 7.31
CA ARG A 149 6.68 0.76 7.37
C ARG A 149 7.42 0.57 6.06
N LEU A 150 6.77 0.95 4.96
CA LEU A 150 7.34 0.97 3.63
C LEU A 150 8.08 2.28 3.33
N GLU A 151 7.99 3.28 4.23
CA GLU A 151 8.58 4.61 4.10
C GLU A 151 8.25 5.23 2.73
N THR A 152 6.98 5.14 2.34
CA THR A 152 6.52 5.50 0.99
C THR A 152 5.17 6.19 1.00
N ASP A 153 4.84 6.86 -0.10
CA ASP A 153 3.50 7.23 -0.50
C ASP A 153 3.12 6.54 -1.82
N TYR A 154 2.05 7.03 -2.47
CA TYR A 154 1.55 6.52 -3.74
C TYR A 154 2.58 6.56 -4.88
N ARG A 155 3.66 7.34 -4.77
CA ARG A 155 4.72 7.44 -5.79
C ARG A 155 5.74 6.31 -5.71
N LEU A 156 5.68 5.47 -4.68
CA LEU A 156 6.57 4.33 -4.47
C LEU A 156 8.05 4.74 -4.27
N ASP A 157 8.31 5.83 -3.53
CA ASP A 157 9.68 6.31 -3.34
C ASP A 157 10.52 5.50 -2.34
N GLY A 158 9.89 4.74 -1.44
CA GLY A 158 10.58 3.90 -0.48
C GLY A 158 11.27 2.70 -1.13
N ALA A 159 12.51 2.37 -0.75
CA ALA A 159 13.22 1.22 -1.32
C ALA A 159 12.47 -0.11 -1.12
N ALA A 160 11.94 -0.33 0.09
CA ALA A 160 11.14 -1.51 0.41
C ALA A 160 9.81 -1.53 -0.37
N ALA A 161 9.22 -0.36 -0.64
CA ALA A 161 8.03 -0.24 -1.46
C ALA A 161 8.30 -0.64 -2.91
N ARG A 162 9.40 -0.15 -3.49
CA ARG A 162 9.81 -0.47 -4.87
C ARG A 162 10.04 -1.96 -5.06
N GLU A 163 10.78 -2.58 -4.14
CA GLU A 163 11.07 -4.02 -4.21
C GLU A 163 9.77 -4.84 -4.08
N LEU A 164 8.88 -4.47 -3.15
CA LEU A 164 7.60 -5.15 -2.97
C LEU A 164 6.65 -4.96 -4.16
N ALA A 165 6.55 -3.75 -4.72
CA ALA A 165 5.79 -3.50 -5.94
C ALA A 165 6.36 -4.29 -7.11
N GLY A 166 7.69 -4.29 -7.28
CA GLY A 166 8.35 -5.08 -8.32
C GLY A 166 8.06 -6.58 -8.19
N HIS A 167 8.11 -7.11 -6.97
CA HIS A 167 7.74 -8.49 -6.67
C HIS A 167 6.28 -8.80 -7.04
N ALA A 168 5.35 -7.92 -6.65
CA ALA A 168 3.93 -8.05 -6.96
C ALA A 168 3.66 -7.99 -8.47
N VAL A 169 4.31 -7.07 -9.18
CA VAL A 169 4.22 -6.94 -10.64
C VAL A 169 4.76 -8.19 -11.33
N ALA A 170 5.92 -8.70 -10.89
CA ALA A 170 6.50 -9.91 -11.44
C ALA A 170 5.57 -11.12 -11.28
N LEU A 171 4.98 -11.33 -10.08
CA LEU A 171 4.00 -12.39 -9.87
C LEU A 171 2.73 -12.19 -10.71
N GLY A 172 2.23 -10.96 -10.80
CA GLY A 172 1.08 -10.63 -11.65
C GLY A 172 1.33 -10.96 -13.13
N ILE A 173 2.54 -10.72 -13.63
CA ILE A 173 2.96 -11.07 -14.98
C ILE A 173 3.04 -12.59 -15.16
N VAL A 174 3.64 -13.32 -14.22
CA VAL A 174 3.70 -14.78 -14.32
C VAL A 174 2.31 -15.39 -14.33
N ASP A 175 1.41 -14.90 -13.48
CA ASP A 175 0.07 -15.45 -13.33
C ASP A 175 -0.85 -15.16 -14.52
N ASN A 176 -0.59 -14.10 -15.30
CA ASN A 176 -1.57 -13.61 -16.29
C ASN A 176 -0.99 -13.25 -17.67
N GLY A 177 0.33 -13.19 -17.84
CA GLY A 177 0.98 -12.65 -19.04
C GLY A 177 1.94 -13.60 -19.76
N LEU A 178 2.22 -14.79 -19.20
CA LEU A 178 3.20 -15.73 -19.76
C LEU A 178 2.57 -16.96 -20.44
N ASP A 179 1.24 -17.06 -20.49
CA ASP A 179 0.48 -18.17 -21.08
C ASP A 179 0.79 -18.40 -22.56
N ALA A 180 1.01 -17.34 -23.33
CA ALA A 180 1.37 -17.43 -24.74
C ALA A 180 2.82 -17.88 -24.99
N VAL A 181 3.71 -17.78 -23.99
CA VAL A 181 5.16 -17.97 -24.17
C VAL A 181 5.68 -19.21 -23.44
N LEU A 182 5.08 -19.56 -22.30
CA LEU A 182 5.50 -20.67 -21.46
C LEU A 182 4.32 -21.62 -21.16
N PRO A 183 4.56 -22.94 -21.15
CA PRO A 183 3.58 -23.89 -20.63
C PRO A 183 3.34 -23.65 -19.13
N TYR A 184 2.17 -24.05 -18.65
CA TYR A 184 1.73 -23.85 -17.26
C TYR A 184 2.75 -24.36 -16.23
N GLU A 185 3.34 -25.54 -16.45
CA GLU A 185 4.32 -26.12 -15.52
C GLU A 185 5.61 -25.31 -15.43
N ALA A 186 6.00 -24.64 -16.52
CA ALA A 186 7.14 -23.72 -16.52
C ALA A 186 6.80 -22.44 -15.75
N GLN A 187 5.59 -21.90 -15.94
CA GLN A 187 5.13 -20.73 -15.19
C GLN A 187 5.09 -21.00 -13.68
N GLU A 188 4.61 -22.17 -13.24
CA GLU A 188 4.61 -22.55 -11.82
C GLU A 188 6.03 -22.63 -11.23
N ARG A 189 7.01 -23.10 -11.99
CA ARG A 189 8.42 -23.09 -11.56
C ARG A 189 8.98 -21.68 -11.45
N VAL A 190 8.75 -20.84 -12.45
CA VAL A 190 9.14 -19.42 -12.44
C VAL A 190 8.51 -18.71 -11.24
N LYS A 191 7.21 -18.92 -11.02
CA LYS A 191 6.45 -18.39 -9.88
C LYS A 191 7.05 -18.81 -8.55
N ALA A 192 7.41 -20.09 -8.41
CA ALA A 192 8.03 -20.61 -7.19
C ALA A 192 9.36 -19.93 -6.88
N VAL A 193 10.20 -19.69 -7.91
CA VAL A 193 11.48 -18.96 -7.75
C VAL A 193 11.25 -17.52 -7.28
N ILE A 194 10.30 -16.81 -7.88
CA ILE A 194 9.97 -15.43 -7.50
C ILE A 194 9.36 -15.39 -6.09
N ALA A 195 8.43 -16.29 -5.78
CA ALA A 195 7.78 -16.37 -4.47
C ALA A 195 8.79 -16.68 -3.34
N ALA A 196 9.80 -17.51 -3.59
CA ALA A 196 10.85 -17.81 -2.62
C ALA A 196 11.72 -16.59 -2.27
N ARG A 197 11.76 -15.57 -3.13
CA ARG A 197 12.47 -14.30 -2.91
C ARG A 197 11.56 -13.18 -2.44
N ARG A 198 10.43 -13.50 -1.80
CA ARG A 198 9.52 -12.49 -1.25
C ARG A 198 10.32 -11.45 -0.42
N PRO A 199 10.22 -10.15 -0.76
CA PRO A 199 10.96 -9.10 -0.05
C PRO A 199 10.69 -9.16 1.45
N ALA A 200 11.75 -8.98 2.23
CA ALA A 200 11.65 -8.95 3.68
C ALA A 200 10.89 -7.69 4.11
N THR A 201 9.59 -7.84 4.36
CA THR A 201 8.85 -6.82 5.09
C THR A 201 9.22 -6.98 6.56
N ARG A 202 9.51 -5.88 7.28
CA ARG A 202 9.66 -5.94 8.74
C ARG A 202 8.46 -6.74 9.28
N PRO A 203 8.59 -7.60 10.31
CA PRO A 203 7.42 -8.22 10.93
C PRO A 203 6.55 -7.11 11.56
N PRO A 204 5.21 -7.27 11.63
CA PRO A 204 4.39 -6.32 12.37
C PRO A 204 4.92 -6.27 13.81
N PRO A 205 5.00 -5.10 14.46
CA PRO A 205 5.22 -5.08 15.90
C PRO A 205 4.12 -5.96 16.51
N GLU A 206 4.53 -6.86 17.40
CA GLU A 206 3.61 -7.79 18.04
C GLU A 206 2.57 -6.96 18.82
N ILE A 207 1.39 -6.77 18.22
CA ILE A 207 0.29 -6.01 18.83
C ILE A 207 -0.25 -6.89 19.94
N THR A 208 0.39 -6.83 21.11
CA THR A 208 -0.17 -7.40 22.32
C THR A 208 -1.24 -6.43 22.81
N PRO A 209 -2.55 -6.75 22.72
CA PRO A 209 -3.57 -5.87 23.27
C PRO A 209 -3.34 -5.72 24.77
N ARG A 210 -2.82 -4.57 25.19
CA ARG A 210 -2.70 -4.20 26.60
C ARG A 210 -3.84 -3.25 26.95
N ASN A 211 -4.46 -3.50 28.11
CA ASN A 211 -5.57 -2.72 28.67
C ASN A 211 -6.91 -2.86 27.90
N MET A 212 -7.54 -4.03 28.02
CA MET A 212 -8.97 -4.16 27.75
C MET A 212 -9.76 -3.34 28.77
N VAL A 213 -10.57 -2.38 28.31
CA VAL A 213 -11.53 -1.68 29.17
C VAL A 213 -12.92 -2.18 28.80
N THR A 214 -13.55 -2.90 29.72
CA THR A 214 -14.97 -3.25 29.61
C THR A 214 -15.78 -2.03 30.03
N MET A 215 -16.54 -1.44 29.11
CA MET A 215 -17.45 -0.35 29.42
C MET A 215 -18.90 -0.86 29.47
N GLY A 216 -19.62 -0.46 30.52
CA GLY A 216 -21.05 -0.75 30.75
C GLY A 216 -21.34 -1.56 32.03
N LYS A 217 -22.45 -1.22 32.71
CA LYS A 217 -23.10 -2.07 33.73
C LYS A 217 -24.38 -2.65 33.13
N GLY A 218 -24.55 -3.98 33.20
CA GLY A 218 -25.72 -4.70 32.68
C GLY A 218 -25.48 -5.45 31.36
N ARG A 219 -26.57 -5.90 30.70
CA ARG A 219 -26.58 -6.81 29.52
C ARG A 219 -25.91 -6.28 28.24
N ARG A 220 -25.45 -5.03 28.21
CA ARG A 220 -24.67 -4.46 27.10
C ARG A 220 -23.28 -4.07 27.59
N ARG A 221 -22.33 -5.01 27.49
CA ARG A 221 -20.90 -4.74 27.66
C ARG A 221 -20.30 -4.50 26.29
N GLN A 222 -19.71 -3.33 26.10
CA GLN A 222 -18.90 -3.04 24.92
C GLN A 222 -17.43 -3.18 25.33
N VAL A 223 -16.72 -4.07 24.65
CA VAL A 223 -15.28 -4.22 24.81
C VAL A 223 -14.63 -3.26 23.81
N VAL A 224 -14.01 -2.21 24.32
CA VAL A 224 -13.21 -1.30 23.50
C VAL A 224 -11.76 -1.65 23.74
N SER A 225 -11.12 -2.26 22.75
CA SER A 225 -9.66 -2.33 22.69
C SER A 225 -9.16 -0.96 22.28
N THR A 226 -8.19 -0.41 23.03
CA THR A 226 -7.44 0.72 22.48
C THR A 226 -6.13 0.19 21.93
N ILE A 227 -5.90 0.42 20.65
CA ILE A 227 -4.57 0.29 20.03
C ILE A 227 -3.77 1.48 20.56
N THR A 228 -2.96 1.25 21.58
CA THR A 228 -1.94 2.23 21.97
C THR A 228 -0.65 1.82 21.31
N ASP A 229 -0.24 2.61 20.33
CA ASP A 229 1.14 2.67 19.88
C ASP A 229 2.05 2.90 21.10
N THR A 230 3.27 2.40 21.04
CA THR A 230 4.15 2.18 22.20
C THR A 230 4.76 3.48 22.77
N ASP A 231 4.04 4.59 22.69
CA ASP A 231 4.48 5.89 23.19
C ASP A 231 3.84 6.17 24.57
N GLN A 232 4.51 5.65 25.59
CA GLN A 232 3.99 5.56 26.95
C GLN A 232 3.87 6.91 27.67
N GLU A 233 4.47 7.97 27.12
CA GLU A 233 4.31 9.34 27.61
C GLU A 233 2.85 9.84 27.54
N ASN A 234 2.03 9.26 26.67
CA ASN A 234 0.64 9.70 26.46
C ASN A 234 -0.40 9.05 27.38
N GLN A 235 -0.04 8.06 28.21
CA GLN A 235 -1.03 7.32 29.01
C GLN A 235 -1.63 8.17 30.15
N VAL A 236 -0.80 8.97 30.84
CA VAL A 236 -1.25 9.85 31.94
C VAL A 236 -2.10 11.00 31.40
N GLY A 237 -1.64 11.65 30.33
CA GLY A 237 -2.40 12.73 29.67
C GLY A 237 -3.76 12.25 29.13
N ARG A 238 -3.84 11.00 28.67
CA ARG A 238 -5.10 10.39 28.26
C ARG A 238 -6.04 10.12 29.43
N LEU A 239 -5.54 9.59 30.55
CA LEU A 239 -6.35 9.36 31.76
C LEU A 239 -6.91 10.68 32.32
N ILE A 240 -6.10 11.74 32.37
CA ILE A 240 -6.53 13.08 32.79
C ILE A 240 -7.63 13.60 31.87
N ARG A 241 -7.47 13.49 30.54
CA ARG A 241 -8.50 13.89 29.57
C ARG A 241 -9.81 13.12 29.73
N LEU A 242 -9.76 11.82 30.02
CA LEU A 242 -10.95 10.99 30.23
C LEU A 242 -11.70 11.40 31.51
N VAL A 243 -10.98 11.73 32.59
CA VAL A 243 -11.57 12.24 33.83
C VAL A 243 -12.19 13.63 33.60
N MET A 244 -11.47 14.53 32.93
CA MET A 244 -11.99 15.86 32.60
C MET A 244 -13.26 15.82 31.75
N LYS A 245 -13.33 14.90 30.78
CA LYS A 245 -14.52 14.69 29.96
C LYS A 245 -15.66 13.94 30.68
N ARG A 246 -15.51 13.64 31.98
CA ARG A 246 -16.43 12.80 32.78
C ARG A 246 -16.69 11.41 32.16
N GLN A 247 -15.76 10.94 31.32
CA GLN A 247 -15.84 9.64 30.66
C GLN A 247 -15.23 8.52 31.52
N MET A 248 -14.58 8.89 32.63
CA MET A 248 -14.01 7.97 33.60
C MET A 248 -14.15 8.57 35.00
N ASP A 249 -14.50 7.74 35.98
CA ASP A 249 -14.56 8.11 37.39
C ASP A 249 -13.15 8.40 37.94
N PRO A 250 -12.92 9.55 38.61
CA PRO A 250 -11.63 9.88 39.23
C PRO A 250 -11.05 8.76 40.09
N ALA A 251 -11.88 8.02 40.83
CA ALA A 251 -11.43 6.90 41.67
C ALA A 251 -10.82 5.76 40.84
N GLN A 252 -11.44 5.42 39.70
CA GLN A 252 -10.94 4.41 38.77
C GLN A 252 -9.66 4.85 38.06
N ALA A 253 -9.54 6.13 37.73
CA ALA A 253 -8.32 6.67 37.14
C ALA A 253 -7.14 6.60 38.12
N MET A 254 -7.38 6.92 39.39
CA MET A 254 -6.38 6.81 40.46
C MET A 254 -5.96 5.36 40.71
N GLU A 255 -6.92 4.43 40.77
CA GLU A 255 -6.61 3.00 40.95
C GLU A 255 -5.72 2.46 39.82
N LYS A 256 -6.02 2.81 38.56
CA LYS A 256 -5.21 2.44 37.40
C LYS A 256 -3.82 3.06 37.43
N LEU A 257 -3.72 4.30 37.89
CA LEU A 257 -2.44 4.98 38.04
C LEU A 257 -1.61 4.31 39.13
N VAL A 258 -2.18 4.05 40.31
CA VAL A 258 -1.52 3.33 41.42
C VAL A 258 -1.08 1.94 40.99
N HIS A 259 -1.89 1.22 40.21
CA HIS A 259 -1.53 -0.08 39.67
C HIS A 259 -0.35 -0.01 38.69
N ALA A 260 -0.32 1.03 37.82
CA ALA A 260 0.80 1.28 36.93
C ALA A 260 2.09 1.64 37.70
N VAL A 261 1.99 2.44 38.77
CA VAL A 261 3.12 2.82 39.64
C VAL A 261 3.66 1.63 40.42
N ARG A 262 2.79 0.80 41.01
CA ARG A 262 3.20 -0.41 41.76
C ARG A 262 3.95 -1.41 40.88
N LYS A 263 3.64 -1.47 39.59
CA LYS A 263 4.29 -2.40 38.66
C LYS A 263 5.68 -1.92 38.21
N ARG A 264 6.00 -0.63 38.34
CA ARG A 264 7.27 -0.03 37.84
C ARG A 264 8.21 0.51 38.91
N GLY A 265 7.71 0.80 40.11
CA GLY A 265 8.48 1.46 41.15
C GLY A 265 8.24 2.98 41.17
N VAL A 266 8.32 3.55 42.37
CA VAL A 266 7.82 4.90 42.70
C VAL A 266 8.65 6.01 42.05
N GLN A 267 9.96 5.80 41.83
CA GLN A 267 10.87 6.84 41.34
C GLN A 267 10.66 7.20 39.85
N GLU A 268 10.46 6.21 38.97
CA GLU A 268 10.17 6.47 37.54
C GLU A 268 8.78 7.12 37.33
N SER A 269 7.85 6.85 38.24
CA SER A 269 6.46 7.31 38.14
C SER A 269 6.29 8.79 38.49
N LEU A 270 7.14 9.33 39.37
CA LEU A 270 7.12 10.73 39.78
C LEU A 270 7.52 11.68 38.63
N GLY A 271 8.54 11.30 37.85
CA GLY A 271 8.98 12.09 36.68
C GLY A 271 7.91 12.19 35.59
N LEU A 272 7.20 11.10 35.32
CA LEU A 272 6.11 11.06 34.31
C LEU A 272 4.86 11.84 34.74
N LEU A 273 4.57 11.88 36.05
CA LEU A 273 3.46 12.68 36.59
C LEU A 273 3.72 14.18 36.45
N THR A 274 4.94 14.64 36.75
CA THR A 274 5.29 16.06 36.59
C THR A 274 5.22 16.51 35.14
N THR A 275 5.75 15.73 34.20
CA THR A 275 5.74 16.08 32.76
C THR A 275 4.34 16.03 32.17
N GLY A 276 3.52 15.05 32.58
CA GLY A 276 2.13 14.90 32.12
C GLY A 276 1.20 16.01 32.61
N VAL A 277 1.35 16.45 33.86
CA VAL A 277 0.55 17.55 34.43
C VAL A 277 0.94 18.89 33.80
N ILE A 278 2.24 19.15 33.61
CA ILE A 278 2.71 20.40 32.97
C ILE A 278 2.19 20.51 31.53
N ARG A 279 2.21 19.43 30.73
CA ARG A 279 1.65 19.43 29.36
C ARG A 279 0.13 19.60 29.34
N ALA A 280 -0.60 18.99 30.28
CA ALA A 280 -2.06 19.08 30.32
C ALA A 280 -2.56 20.48 30.69
N PHE A 281 -1.79 21.24 31.48
CA PHE A 281 -2.14 22.61 31.88
C PHE A 281 -1.43 23.71 31.08
N GLY A 282 -0.34 23.39 30.37
CA GLY A 282 0.38 24.32 29.50
C GLY A 282 -0.14 24.42 28.06
N ALA A 283 -1.06 23.54 27.64
CA ALA A 283 -1.70 23.58 26.32
C ALA A 283 -2.98 24.45 26.31
N ARG A 284 -2.86 25.70 26.79
CA ARG A 284 -3.87 26.75 26.59
C ARG A 284 -3.42 27.70 25.48
#